data_AF-F1LGG7-F1
#
_entry.id   AF-F1LGG7-F1
#
_cell.length_a   1.000
_cell.length_b   1.000
_cell.length_c   1.000
_cell.angle_alpha   90.00
_cell.angle_beta   90.00
_cell.angle_gamma   90.00
#
_symmetry.space_group_name_H-M   'P 1'
#
loop_
_entity.id
_entity.type
_entity.pdbx_description
1 polymer ?
#
loop_
_entity_poly.entity_id
_entity_poly.type
_entity_poly.pdbx_seq_one_letter_code
_entity_poly.pdbx_strand_id
1 'polypeptide(L)'
;MMQAIAILKQKGYLTALLTNNFFIDEERKKPTIHIDTANLDVIVESCRLGVCKPDEEIYRIALDRLGIDGDKCIFLDDSKRFCAAANKL
;
A
#
# COMPACT_ATOMS: atom_id res chain seq x y z
N MET A 1 -9.58 0.35 11.96
CA MET A 1 -8.44 0.56 11.05
C MET A 1 -8.17 2.05 10.77
N MET A 2 -9.11 2.81 10.18
CA MET A 2 -8.90 4.23 9.84
C MET A 2 -8.47 5.12 11.02
N GLN A 3 -9.06 4.93 12.20
CA GLN A 3 -8.65 5.65 13.41
C GLN A 3 -7.18 5.38 13.80
N ALA A 4 -6.71 4.14 13.65
CA ALA A 4 -5.32 3.79 13.93
C ALA A 4 -4.35 4.47 12.96
N ILE A 5 -4.70 4.51 11.67
CA ILE A 5 -3.93 5.23 10.64
C ILE A 5 -3.85 6.72 10.98
N ALA A 6 -4.96 7.34 11.36
CA ALA A 6 -4.98 8.74 11.77
C ALA A 6 -4.09 9.01 13.00
N ILE A 7 -4.10 8.13 14.00
CA ILE A 7 -3.22 8.24 15.18
C ILE A 7 -1.75 8.11 14.79
N LEU A 8 -1.39 7.15 13.93
CA LEU A 8 -0.02 6.99 13.44
C LEU A 8 0.44 8.24 12.68
N LYS A 9 -0.43 8.79 11.82
CA LYS A 9 -0.15 10.00 11.08
C LYS A 9 0.10 11.20 12.00
N GLN A 10 -0.75 11.38 13.03
CA GLN A 10 -0.57 12.44 14.04
C GLN A 10 0.72 12.29 14.84
N LYS A 11 1.22 11.05 15.02
CA LYS A 11 2.51 10.77 15.67
C LYS A 11 3.72 10.95 14.75
N GLY A 12 3.53 11.35 13.50
CA GLY A 12 4.61 11.62 12.55
C GLY A 12 5.09 10.40 11.76
N TYR A 13 4.38 9.27 11.81
CA TYR A 13 4.68 8.13 10.94
C TYR A 13 4.16 8.39 9.52
N LEU A 14 4.92 7.93 8.52
CA LEU A 14 4.43 7.80 7.15
C LEU A 14 3.43 6.64 7.07
N THR A 15 2.38 6.82 6.29
CA THR A 15 1.31 5.83 6.14
C THR A 15 1.05 5.55 4.67
N ALA A 16 0.92 4.27 4.31
CA ALA A 16 0.68 3.86 2.94
C ALA A 16 -0.39 2.78 2.82
N LEU A 17 -1.06 2.75 1.67
CA LEU A 17 -1.92 1.66 1.23
C LEU A 17 -1.25 0.95 0.06
N LEU A 18 -1.02 -0.35 0.21
CA LEU A 18 -0.56 -1.24 -0.86
C LEU A 18 -1.59 -2.35 -1.07
N THR A 19 -2.30 -2.29 -2.20
CA THR A 19 -3.46 -3.16 -2.44
C THR A 19 -3.38 -3.93 -3.75
N ASN A 20 -3.83 -5.20 -3.70
CA ASN A 20 -4.16 -5.98 -4.88
C ASN A 20 -5.62 -5.70 -5.24
N ASN A 21 -5.85 -4.78 -6.17
CA ASN A 21 -7.19 -4.38 -6.61
C ASN A 21 -7.36 -4.47 -8.13
N PHE A 22 -8.57 -4.18 -8.60
CA PHE A 22 -8.97 -4.25 -10.01
C PHE A 22 -9.84 -3.04 -10.37
N PHE A 23 -9.87 -2.69 -11.66
CA PHE A 23 -10.82 -1.71 -12.17
C PHE A 23 -12.22 -2.30 -12.18
N ILE A 24 -13.20 -1.53 -11.69
CA ILE A 24 -14.61 -1.95 -11.62
C ILE A 24 -15.40 -1.59 -12.88
N ASP A 25 -14.80 -0.82 -13.79
CA ASP A 25 -15.34 -0.43 -15.08
C ASP A 25 -14.30 -0.59 -16.19
N GLU A 26 -14.75 -0.96 -17.39
CA GLU A 26 -13.87 -1.19 -18.54
C GLU A 26 -13.11 0.08 -18.96
N GLU A 27 -13.76 1.23 -18.82
CA GLU A 27 -13.18 2.53 -19.15
C GLU A 27 -12.13 3.00 -18.13
N ARG A 28 -11.99 2.31 -16.99
CA ARG A 28 -11.06 2.61 -15.89
C ARG A 28 -11.20 4.03 -15.31
N LYS A 29 -12.41 4.59 -15.38
CA LYS A 29 -12.72 5.95 -14.92
C LYS A 29 -13.23 5.98 -13.50
N LYS A 30 -13.81 4.89 -12.99
CA LYS A 30 -14.32 4.89 -11.61
C LYS A 30 -13.17 4.81 -10.60
N PRO A 31 -13.35 5.40 -9.41
CA PRO A 31 -12.43 5.17 -8.31
C PRO A 31 -12.32 3.68 -8.00
N THR A 32 -11.10 3.24 -7.72
CA THR A 32 -10.74 1.86 -7.36
C THR A 32 -10.52 1.71 -5.85
N ILE A 33 -10.51 2.83 -5.12
CA ILE A 33 -10.42 2.92 -3.66
C ILE A 33 -11.65 3.68 -3.17
N HIS A 34 -12.37 3.11 -2.21
CA HIS A 34 -13.63 3.65 -1.66
C HIS A 34 -13.56 3.90 -0.16
N ILE A 35 -12.35 4.13 0.37
CA ILE A 35 -12.11 4.52 1.76
C ILE A 35 -11.62 5.97 1.81
N ASP A 36 -11.70 6.60 2.98
CA ASP A 36 -11.06 7.89 3.21
C ASP A 36 -9.54 7.73 3.13
N THR A 37 -8.89 8.49 2.25
CA THR A 37 -7.45 8.42 2.02
C THR A 37 -6.70 9.64 2.56
N ALA A 38 -7.36 10.54 3.30
CA ALA A 38 -6.76 11.79 3.77
C ALA A 38 -5.51 11.58 4.65
N ASN A 39 -5.45 10.45 5.36
CA ASN A 39 -4.33 10.09 6.25
C ASN A 39 -3.36 9.09 5.61
N LEU A 40 -3.31 8.97 4.28
CA LEU A 40 -2.37 8.12 3.55
C LEU A 40 -1.43 8.99 2.71
N ASP A 41 -0.13 8.86 2.92
CA ASP A 41 0.90 9.55 2.14
C ASP A 41 1.06 8.94 0.75
N VAL A 42 0.96 7.61 0.68
CA VAL A 42 1.21 6.85 -0.54
C VAL A 42 0.09 5.85 -0.74
N ILE A 43 -0.40 5.76 -1.98
CA ILE A 43 -1.33 4.74 -2.43
C ILE A 43 -0.70 4.01 -3.61
N VAL A 44 -0.63 2.68 -3.50
CA VAL A 44 -0.11 1.77 -4.51
C VAL A 44 -1.19 0.77 -4.87
N GLU A 45 -1.62 0.84 -6.13
CA GLU A 45 -2.72 0.04 -6.66
C GLU A 45 -2.20 -0.90 -7.74
N SER A 46 -2.33 -2.21 -7.51
CA SER A 46 -1.81 -3.21 -8.45
C SER A 46 -2.40 -3.07 -9.85
N CYS A 47 -3.71 -2.74 -9.97
CA CYS A 47 -4.36 -2.62 -11.28
C CYS A 47 -3.78 -1.50 -12.14
N ARG A 48 -3.21 -0.46 -11.52
CA ARG A 48 -2.60 0.67 -12.21
C ARG A 48 -1.15 0.39 -12.61
N LEU A 49 -0.48 -0.51 -11.90
CA LEU A 49 0.94 -0.81 -12.10
C LEU A 49 1.19 -2.09 -12.91
N GLY A 50 0.21 -2.99 -12.99
CA GLY A 50 0.36 -4.28 -13.68
C GLY A 50 1.16 -5.31 -12.88
N VAL A 51 1.70 -4.94 -11.72
CA VAL A 51 2.33 -5.84 -10.74
C VAL A 51 1.48 -5.93 -9.48
N CYS A 52 1.54 -7.04 -8.75
CA CYS A 52 0.72 -7.27 -7.55
C CYS A 52 1.48 -8.06 -6.49
N LYS A 53 1.07 -7.95 -5.22
CA LYS A 53 1.60 -8.81 -4.15
C LYS A 53 1.35 -10.28 -4.53
N PRO A 54 2.31 -11.20 -4.33
CA PRO A 54 3.54 -11.07 -3.56
C PRO A 54 4.79 -10.74 -4.39
N ASP A 55 4.65 -10.18 -5.59
CA ASP A 55 5.80 -9.75 -6.39
C ASP A 55 6.60 -8.69 -5.61
N GLU A 56 7.93 -8.86 -5.54
CA GLU A 56 8.82 -7.96 -4.82
C GLU A 56 8.75 -6.52 -5.36
N GLU A 57 8.52 -6.37 -6.67
CA GLU A 57 8.52 -5.09 -7.36
C GLU A 57 7.47 -4.12 -6.77
N ILE A 58 6.28 -4.60 -6.41
CA ILE A 58 5.22 -3.72 -5.89
C ILE A 58 5.56 -3.15 -4.51
N TYR A 59 6.30 -3.91 -3.69
CA TYR A 59 6.76 -3.45 -2.38
C TYR A 59 7.89 -2.43 -2.53
N ARG A 60 8.84 -2.65 -3.46
CA ARG A 60 9.87 -1.66 -3.80
C ARG A 60 9.26 -0.35 -4.28
N ILE A 61 8.26 -0.40 -5.16
CA ILE A 61 7.52 0.79 -5.60
C ILE A 61 6.89 1.54 -4.42
N ALA A 62 6.35 0.83 -3.42
CA ALA A 62 5.78 1.46 -2.23
C ALA A 62 6.85 2.15 -1.37
N LEU A 63 7.99 1.49 -1.15
CA LEU A 63 9.13 2.02 -0.40
C LEU A 63 9.76 3.25 -1.09
N ASP A 64 9.98 3.17 -2.41
CA ASP A 64 10.52 4.25 -3.22
C ASP A 64 9.63 5.50 -3.18
N ARG A 65 8.30 5.31 -3.28
CA ARG A 65 7.33 6.42 -3.16
C ARG A 65 7.29 7.03 -1.78
N LEU A 66 7.51 6.22 -0.73
CA LEU A 66 7.63 6.71 0.64
C LEU A 66 8.99 7.36 0.93
N GLY A 67 10.01 7.08 0.11
CA GLY A 67 11.37 7.55 0.31
C GLY A 67 12.06 6.93 1.52
N ILE A 68 11.72 5.68 1.87
CA ILE A 68 12.28 4.96 3.02
C ILE A 68 12.79 3.58 2.63
N ASP A 69 13.72 3.06 3.43
CA ASP A 69 14.21 1.69 3.35
C ASP A 69 13.24 0.69 4.00
N GLY A 70 13.32 -0.58 3.60
CA GLY A 70 12.45 -1.66 4.10
C GLY A 70 12.55 -1.87 5.62
N ASP A 71 13.75 -1.72 6.19
CA ASP A 71 14.03 -1.86 7.62
C ASP A 71 13.37 -0.77 8.51
N LYS A 72 12.92 0.33 7.90
CA LYS A 72 12.15 1.41 8.55
C LYS A 72 10.64 1.26 8.36
N CYS A 73 10.19 0.21 7.69
CA CYS A 73 8.79 -0.02 7.36
C CYS A 73 8.21 -1.19 8.15
N ILE A 74 6.96 -1.04 8.63
CA ILE A 74 6.16 -2.15 9.14
C ILE A 74 5.08 -2.44 8.10
N PHE A 75 5.15 -3.62 7.48
CA PHE A 75 4.13 -4.10 6.56
C PHE A 75 3.07 -4.94 7.32
N LEU A 76 1.80 -4.58 7.15
CA LEU A 76 0.66 -5.24 7.78
C LEU A 76 -0.25 -5.82 6.69
N ASP A 77 -0.51 -7.12 6.76
CA ASP A 77 -1.37 -7.84 5.82
C ASP A 77 -1.92 -9.11 6.50
N ASP A 78 -3.10 -9.56 6.08
CA ASP A 78 -3.74 -10.79 6.59
C ASP A 78 -3.16 -12.06 5.95
N SER A 79 -2.49 -11.91 4.81
CA SER A 79 -1.81 -13.00 4.11
C SER A 79 -0.37 -13.18 4.58
N LYS A 80 -0.10 -14.31 5.27
CA LYS A 80 1.27 -14.72 5.62
C LYS A 80 2.21 -14.76 4.43
N ARG A 81 1.71 -15.13 3.24
CA ARG A 81 2.50 -15.15 1.99
C ARG A 81 2.96 -13.75 1.59
N PHE A 82 2.11 -12.75 1.78
CA PHE A 82 2.43 -11.36 1.45
C PHE A 82 3.40 -10.76 2.46
N CYS A 83 3.21 -11.04 3.76
CA CYS A 83 4.17 -10.65 4.78
C CYS A 83 5.55 -11.31 4.58
N ALA A 84 5.59 -12.59 4.21
CA ALA A 84 6.84 -13.30 3.96
C ALA A 84 7.59 -12.78 2.72
N ALA A 85 6.87 -12.25 1.72
CA ALA A 85 7.49 -11.58 0.58
C ALA A 85 8.04 -10.20 0.98
N ALA A 86 7.26 -9.41 1.72
CA ALA A 86 7.67 -8.10 2.21
C ALA A 86 8.92 -8.18 3.11
N ASN A 87 9.02 -9.17 3.99
CA ASN A 87 10.16 -9.35 4.91
C ASN A 87 11.51 -9.65 4.25
N LYS A 88 11.58 -9.78 2.92
CA LYS A 88 12.83 -9.98 2.18
C LYS A 88 13.48 -8.67 1.74
N LEU A 89 12.79 -7.55 1.93
CA LEU A 89 13.18 -6.19 1.56
C LEU A 89 13.61 -5.40 2.79
#